data_AF-A0A1Z8S9X3-F1
#
_entry.id   AF-A0A1Z8S9X3-F1
#
_cell.length_a   1.000
_cell.length_b   1.000
_cell.length_c   1.000
_cell.angle_alpha   90.00
_cell.angle_beta   90.00
_cell.angle_gamma   90.00
#
_symmetry.space_group_name_H-M   'P 1'
#
loop_
_entity.id
_entity.type
_entity.pdbx_description
1 polymer ?
#
loop_
_entity_poly.entity_id
_entity_poly.type
_entity_poly.pdbx_seq_one_letter_code
_entity_poly.pdbx_strand_id
1 'polypeptide(L)'
;MRGFFCPEIHAVPYALPTSADVAHACACTEILRPLVTEARLAKLDHVAAHRSRHLSVVLENVYQSRNASAVMRSADGLGLLDVHLIENENAWSRNRGVAKGASQWLNLHRYLNAPDPRLACVESLKAK
;
A
#
# COMPACT_ATOMS: atom_id res chain seq x y z
N MET A 1 5.44 -30.88 -10.65
CA MET A 1 5.82 -29.46 -10.78
C MET A 1 5.65 -28.81 -9.40
N ARG A 2 6.67 -28.92 -8.54
CA ARG A 2 6.60 -28.37 -7.17
C ARG A 2 6.84 -26.86 -7.27
N GLY A 3 5.85 -26.07 -6.87
CA GLY A 3 5.99 -24.62 -6.80
C GLY A 3 7.14 -24.27 -5.87
N PHE A 4 8.00 -23.37 -6.33
CA PHE A 4 9.02 -22.72 -5.50
C PHE A 4 8.30 -21.89 -4.43
N PHE A 5 7.98 -22.53 -3.30
CA PHE A 5 7.63 -21.84 -2.07
C PHE A 5 8.95 -21.36 -1.47
N CYS A 6 9.39 -20.15 -1.85
CA CYS A 6 10.56 -19.53 -1.26
C CYS A 6 10.10 -18.84 0.05
N PRO A 7 10.52 -19.31 1.23
CA PRO A 7 10.04 -18.79 2.51
C PRO A 7 10.59 -17.38 2.83
N GLU A 8 11.53 -16.85 2.05
CA GLU A 8 12.19 -15.55 2.30
C GLU A 8 11.40 -14.33 1.77
N ILE A 9 10.29 -14.52 1.05
CA ILE A 9 9.51 -13.41 0.44
C ILE A 9 8.59 -12.71 1.47
N HIS A 10 8.57 -13.16 2.73
CA HIS A 10 7.69 -12.64 3.80
C HIS A 10 8.24 -11.41 4.54
N ALA A 11 9.45 -10.92 4.23
CA ALA A 11 9.91 -9.62 4.72
C ALA A 11 9.06 -8.52 4.08
N VAL A 12 8.01 -8.08 4.79
CA VAL A 12 6.94 -7.22 4.28
C VAL A 12 7.52 -5.90 3.74
N PRO A 13 7.64 -5.70 2.41
CA PRO A 13 8.31 -4.54 1.84
C PRO A 13 7.41 -3.28 1.82
N TYR A 14 6.31 -3.33 2.58
CA TYR A 14 5.26 -2.31 2.67
C TYR A 14 4.77 -2.21 4.10
N ALA A 15 5.71 -2.17 5.05
CA ALA A 15 5.37 -1.75 6.40
C ALA A 15 4.83 -0.32 6.35
N LEU A 16 3.81 -0.04 7.15
CA LEU A 16 3.33 1.33 7.32
C LEU A 16 4.47 2.16 7.93
N PRO A 17 4.68 3.40 7.47
CA PRO A 17 5.75 4.24 7.99
C PRO A 17 5.52 4.51 9.47
N THR A 18 6.57 4.34 10.26
CA THR A 18 6.59 4.72 11.68
C THR A 18 6.72 6.25 11.81
N SER A 19 6.53 6.78 13.01
CA SER A 19 6.76 8.20 13.29
C SER A 19 8.20 8.64 13.00
N ALA A 20 9.17 7.75 13.22
CA ALA A 20 10.57 7.99 12.88
C ALA A 20 10.78 8.04 11.36
N ASP A 21 10.15 7.14 10.60
CA ASP A 21 10.21 7.15 9.14
C ASP A 21 9.64 8.44 8.56
N VAL A 22 8.51 8.91 9.12
CA VAL A 22 7.89 10.18 8.70
C VAL A 22 8.81 11.36 9.02
N ALA A 23 9.40 11.41 10.21
CA ALA A 23 10.34 12.48 10.58
C ALA A 23 11.56 12.49 9.65
N HIS A 24 12.10 11.32 9.32
CA HIS A 24 13.20 11.19 8.36
C HIS A 24 12.78 11.65 6.95
N ALA A 25 11.59 11.25 6.49
CA ALA A 25 11.06 11.67 5.20
C ALA A 25 10.89 13.20 5.13
N CYS A 26 10.37 13.84 6.18
CA CYS A 26 10.25 15.30 6.26
C CYS A 26 11.62 15.98 6.13
N ALA A 27 12.65 15.49 6.83
CA ALA A 27 14.00 16.02 6.71
C ALA A 27 14.56 15.88 5.28
N CYS A 28 14.32 14.73 4.63
CA CYS A 28 14.69 14.53 3.23
C CYS A 28 13.93 15.47 2.29
N THR A 29 12.64 15.75 2.54
CA THR A 29 11.85 16.67 1.72
C THR A 29 12.45 18.07 1.71
N GLU A 30 12.93 18.59 2.84
CA GLU A 30 13.56 19.93 2.89
C GLU A 30 14.80 20.02 1.97
N ILE A 31 15.59 18.95 1.90
CA ILE A 31 16.80 18.89 1.06
C ILE A 31 16.44 18.69 -0.42
N LEU A 32 15.44 17.86 -0.71
CA LEU A 32 15.10 17.45 -2.07
C LEU A 32 14.15 18.43 -2.78
N ARG A 33 13.35 19.20 -2.03
CA ARG A 33 12.33 20.11 -2.58
C ARG A 33 12.89 21.11 -3.61
N PRO A 34 14.06 21.75 -3.41
CA PRO A 34 14.63 22.67 -4.40
C PRO A 34 15.08 21.99 -5.70
N LEU A 35 15.26 20.67 -5.71
CA LEU A 35 15.66 19.90 -6.89
C LEU A 35 14.48 19.50 -7.77
N VAL A 36 13.24 19.75 -7.31
CA VAL A 36 12.01 19.41 -8.01
C VAL A 36 11.46 20.66 -8.69
N THR A 37 10.94 20.52 -9.91
CA THR A 37 10.32 21.65 -10.61
C THR A 37 9.04 22.10 -9.90
N GLU A 38 8.75 23.40 -9.94
CA GLU A 38 7.57 23.98 -9.30
C GLU A 38 6.27 23.30 -9.76
N ALA A 39 6.13 23.05 -11.07
CA ALA A 39 4.97 22.36 -11.62
C ALA A 39 4.78 20.94 -11.05
N ARG A 40 5.88 20.22 -10.79
CA ARG A 40 5.83 18.88 -10.19
C ARG A 40 5.50 18.94 -8.72
N LEU A 41 6.08 19.89 -7.97
CA LEU A 41 5.77 20.11 -6.57
C LEU A 41 4.29 20.47 -6.37
N ALA A 42 3.79 21.45 -7.12
CA ALA A 42 2.38 21.86 -7.08
C ALA A 42 1.43 20.68 -7.40
N LYS A 43 1.80 19.81 -8.34
CA LYS A 43 1.00 18.62 -8.65
C LYS A 43 0.99 17.61 -7.50
N LEU A 44 2.14 17.39 -6.85
CA LEU A 44 2.24 16.50 -5.68
C LEU A 44 1.39 17.02 -4.53
N ASP A 45 1.53 18.31 -4.19
CA ASP A 45 0.77 18.95 -3.11
C ASP A 45 -0.74 18.90 -3.38
N HIS A 46 -1.15 19.19 -4.62
CA HIS A 46 -2.55 19.08 -5.04
C HIS A 46 -3.09 17.66 -4.89
N VAL A 47 -2.38 16.64 -5.37
CA VAL A 47 -2.84 15.24 -5.26
C VAL A 47 -2.88 14.77 -3.81
N ALA A 48 -1.87 15.13 -3.00
CA ALA A 48 -1.80 14.79 -1.59
C ALA A 48 -2.99 15.36 -0.80
N ALA A 49 -3.37 16.61 -1.07
CA ALA A 49 -4.50 17.28 -0.43
C ALA A 49 -5.87 16.64 -0.74
N HIS A 50 -5.98 15.92 -1.86
CA HIS A 50 -7.23 15.27 -2.29
C HIS A 50 -7.30 13.78 -1.94
N ARG A 51 -6.39 13.27 -1.09
CA ARG A 51 -6.46 11.90 -0.60
C ARG A 51 -7.58 11.75 0.43
N SER A 52 -8.35 10.67 0.32
CA SER A 52 -9.47 10.35 1.20
C SER A 52 -9.21 9.08 2.01
N ARG A 53 -9.56 9.14 3.29
CA ARG A 53 -9.67 7.99 4.20
C ARG A 53 -11.13 7.67 4.57
N HIS A 54 -12.11 8.35 3.95
CA HIS A 54 -13.53 8.09 4.20
C HIS A 54 -14.02 6.75 3.63
N LEU A 55 -13.29 6.22 2.64
CA LEU A 55 -13.52 4.91 2.05
C LEU A 55 -12.20 4.14 2.02
N SER A 56 -12.25 2.86 2.38
CA SER A 56 -11.12 1.93 2.31
C SER A 56 -11.50 0.71 1.47
N VAL A 57 -10.52 0.10 0.80
CA VAL A 57 -10.74 -1.11 0.00
C VAL A 57 -10.22 -2.32 0.76
N VAL A 58 -11.01 -3.39 0.86
CA VAL A 58 -10.59 -4.67 1.41
C VAL A 58 -10.53 -5.70 0.29
N LEU A 59 -9.40 -6.39 0.18
CA LEU A 59 -9.15 -7.47 -0.77
C LEU A 59 -8.96 -8.77 0.00
N GLU A 60 -9.86 -9.73 -0.21
CA GLU A 60 -9.79 -11.03 0.46
C GLU A 60 -9.33 -12.12 -0.50
N ASN A 61 -8.22 -12.77 -0.13
CA ASN A 61 -7.64 -13.96 -0.75
C ASN A 61 -7.62 -13.92 -2.29
N VAL A 62 -7.25 -12.77 -2.86
CA VAL A 62 -7.25 -12.56 -4.31
C VAL A 62 -6.25 -13.50 -4.96
N TYR A 63 -6.76 -14.51 -5.68
CA TYR A 63 -5.97 -15.58 -6.26
C TYR A 63 -4.79 -15.10 -7.12
N GLN A 64 -5.03 -14.10 -7.99
CA GLN A 64 -4.01 -13.59 -8.90
C GLN A 64 -3.52 -12.21 -8.45
N SER A 65 -2.23 -12.11 -8.07
CA SER A 65 -1.63 -10.85 -7.59
C SER A 65 -1.73 -9.69 -8.58
N ARG A 66 -1.90 -9.95 -9.89
CA ARG A 66 -2.15 -8.91 -10.91
C ARG A 66 -3.50 -8.22 -10.72
N ASN A 67 -4.53 -8.94 -10.26
CA ASN A 67 -5.85 -8.35 -10.04
C ASN A 67 -5.82 -7.43 -8.82
N ALA A 68 -5.16 -7.87 -7.73
CA ALA A 68 -4.92 -6.99 -6.58
C ALA A 68 -4.11 -5.75 -6.96
N SER A 69 -3.09 -5.90 -7.81
CA SER A 69 -2.30 -4.78 -8.34
C SER A 69 -3.12 -3.80 -9.20
N ALA A 70 -4.10 -4.30 -9.96
CA ALA A 70 -5.03 -3.48 -10.73
C ALA A 70 -5.97 -2.69 -9.81
N VAL A 71 -6.50 -3.34 -8.77
CA VAL A 71 -7.35 -2.67 -7.76
C VAL A 71 -6.56 -1.58 -7.02
N MET A 72 -5.30 -1.83 -6.65
CA MET A 72 -4.44 -0.80 -6.05
C MET A 72 -4.30 0.42 -6.98
N ARG A 73 -4.08 0.21 -8.28
CA ARG A 73 -3.99 1.31 -9.24
C ARG A 73 -5.31 2.09 -9.35
N SER A 74 -6.45 1.40 -9.30
CA SER A 74 -7.76 2.05 -9.26
C SER A 74 -7.95 2.86 -7.98
N ALA A 75 -7.60 2.30 -6.82
CA ALA A 75 -7.68 2.98 -5.53
C ALA A 75 -6.83 4.26 -5.53
N ASP A 76 -5.59 4.17 -6.03
CA ASP A 76 -4.68 5.31 -6.17
C ASP A 76 -5.25 6.40 -7.08
N GLY A 77 -5.76 6.02 -8.26
CA GLY A 77 -6.38 6.94 -9.21
C GLY A 77 -7.67 7.61 -8.71
N LEU A 78 -8.39 6.97 -7.78
CA LEU A 78 -9.57 7.52 -7.12
C LEU A 78 -9.22 8.35 -5.86
N GLY A 79 -7.94 8.48 -5.51
CA GLY A 79 -7.51 9.22 -4.33
C GLY A 79 -7.73 8.49 -3.00
N LEU A 80 -8.01 7.18 -3.02
CA LEU A 80 -8.07 6.39 -1.79
C LEU A 80 -6.67 6.16 -1.24
N LEU A 81 -6.55 6.10 0.08
CA LEU A 81 -5.25 5.98 0.75
C LEU A 81 -5.01 4.58 1.34
N ASP A 82 -6.03 3.95 1.93
CA ASP A 82 -5.88 2.70 2.66
C ASP A 82 -6.43 1.50 1.86
N VAL A 83 -5.59 0.50 1.64
CA VAL A 83 -5.95 -0.79 1.04
C VAL A 83 -5.59 -1.91 2.01
N HIS A 84 -6.57 -2.74 2.33
CA HIS A 84 -6.45 -3.86 3.25
C HIS A 84 -6.37 -5.17 2.47
N LEU A 85 -5.36 -6.00 2.76
CA LEU A 85 -5.12 -7.29 2.11
C LEU A 85 -5.19 -8.41 3.12
N ILE A 86 -6.22 -9.26 3.00
CA ILE A 86 -6.38 -10.49 3.78
C ILE A 86 -5.82 -11.63 2.93
N GLU A 87 -4.70 -12.22 3.36
CA GLU A 87 -3.84 -13.05 2.51
C GLU A 87 -3.64 -14.47 3.07
N ASN A 88 -4.71 -15.23 3.27
CA ASN A 88 -4.64 -16.53 3.93
C ASN A 88 -3.88 -17.59 3.12
N GLU A 89 -4.22 -17.72 1.83
CA GLU A 89 -3.67 -18.74 0.94
C GLU A 89 -2.86 -18.11 -0.19
N ASN A 90 -3.36 -16.99 -0.72
CA ASN A 90 -2.78 -16.31 -1.87
C ASN A 90 -2.13 -15.00 -1.43
N ALA A 91 -0.84 -15.06 -1.10
CA ALA A 91 -0.05 -13.87 -0.82
C ALA A 91 0.12 -13.02 -2.08
N TRP A 92 -0.13 -11.72 -1.96
CA TRP A 92 0.16 -10.75 -2.99
C TRP A 92 1.67 -10.61 -3.18
N SER A 93 2.08 -10.72 -4.44
CA SER A 93 3.43 -10.47 -4.89
C SER A 93 3.47 -9.25 -5.83
N ARG A 94 4.49 -8.42 -5.67
CA ARG A 94 4.62 -7.18 -6.43
C ARG A 94 4.88 -7.48 -7.91
N ASN A 95 3.99 -7.01 -8.78
CA ASN A 95 4.21 -6.98 -10.22
C ASN A 95 4.39 -5.53 -10.72
N ARG A 96 5.64 -5.15 -11.05
CA ARG A 96 6.00 -3.80 -11.53
C ARG A 96 5.23 -3.38 -12.79
N GLY A 97 4.81 -4.34 -13.63
CA GLY A 97 4.10 -4.06 -14.87
C GLY A 97 2.66 -3.59 -14.68
N VAL A 98 1.99 -4.00 -13.61
CA VAL A 98 0.54 -3.83 -13.44
C VAL A 98 0.20 -2.65 -12.53
N ALA A 99 0.80 -2.59 -11.34
CA ALA A 99 0.54 -1.52 -10.37
C ALA A 99 1.17 -0.18 -10.81
N LYS A 100 2.15 -0.19 -11.72
CA LYS A 100 2.86 1.01 -12.21
C LYS A 100 3.36 1.95 -11.11
N GLY A 101 3.71 1.40 -9.94
CA GLY A 101 4.19 2.17 -8.79
C GLY A 101 3.10 2.67 -7.84
N ALA A 102 1.81 2.45 -8.13
CA ALA A 102 0.69 2.87 -7.28
C ALA A 102 0.81 2.38 -5.82
N SER A 103 1.38 1.19 -5.60
CA SER A 103 1.59 0.66 -4.24
C SER A 103 2.54 1.49 -3.36
N GLN A 104 3.31 2.42 -3.94
CA GLN A 104 4.16 3.35 -3.17
C GLN A 104 3.38 4.57 -2.65
N TRP A 105 2.19 4.82 -3.19
CA TRP A 105 1.33 5.96 -2.85
C TRP A 105 0.14 5.56 -1.96
N LEU A 106 0.08 4.30 -1.56
CA LEU A 106 -0.99 3.70 -0.77
C LEU A 106 -0.43 3.12 0.53
N ASN A 107 -1.25 3.16 1.57
CA ASN A 107 -1.02 2.43 2.80
C ASN A 107 -1.58 1.02 2.63
N LEU A 108 -0.70 0.02 2.60
CA LEU A 108 -1.08 -1.38 2.48
C LEU A 108 -1.13 -2.02 3.87
N HIS A 109 -2.35 -2.33 4.34
CA HIS A 109 -2.59 -3.04 5.60
C HIS A 109 -2.67 -4.53 5.30
N ARG A 110 -1.64 -5.30 5.66
CA ARG A 110 -1.52 -6.73 5.30
C ARG A 110 -1.79 -7.63 6.50
N TYR A 111 -2.70 -8.58 6.34
CA TYR A 111 -3.10 -9.55 7.36
C TYR A 111 -2.69 -10.95 6.89
N LEU A 112 -1.41 -11.30 7.10
CA LEU A 112 -0.83 -12.58 6.67
C LEU A 112 -0.54 -13.52 7.85
N ASN A 113 -0.08 -12.96 8.97
CA ASN A 113 0.43 -13.74 10.12
C ASN A 113 -0.54 -13.76 11.32
N ALA A 114 -1.75 -13.23 11.16
CA ALA A 114 -2.75 -13.25 12.22
C ALA A 114 -3.38 -14.66 12.32
N PRO A 115 -3.75 -15.14 13.53
CA PRO A 115 -4.48 -16.41 13.68
C PRO A 115 -5.81 -16.43 12.90
N ASP A 116 -6.53 -15.29 12.92
CA ASP A 116 -7.66 -15.02 12.05
C ASP A 116 -7.46 -13.68 11.32
N PRO A 117 -6.95 -13.70 10.09
CA PRO A 117 -6.72 -12.49 9.30
C PRO A 117 -7.97 -11.68 8.98
N ARG A 118 -9.14 -12.33 8.89
CA ARG A 118 -10.41 -11.64 8.60
C ARG A 118 -10.84 -10.85 9.80
N LEU A 119 -10.86 -11.50 10.97
CA LEU A 119 -11.22 -10.85 12.22
C LEU A 119 -10.26 -9.69 12.52
N ALA A 120 -8.94 -9.90 12.38
CA ALA A 120 -7.94 -8.86 12.58
C ALA A 120 -8.17 -7.64 11.65
N CYS A 121 -8.57 -7.86 10.41
CA CYS A 121 -8.93 -6.79 9.48
C CYS A 121 -10.18 -6.02 9.93
N VAL A 122 -11.24 -6.74 10.29
CA VAL A 122 -12.50 -6.13 10.75
C VAL A 122 -12.28 -5.31 12.03
N GLU A 123 -11.54 -5.84 13.00
CA GLU A 123 -11.21 -5.14 14.24
C GLU A 123 -10.38 -3.88 13.97
N SER A 124 -9.36 -3.99 13.11
CA SER A 124 -8.53 -2.85 12.70
C SER A 124 -9.34 -1.75 12.01
N LEU A 125 -10.37 -2.10 11.23
CA LEU A 125 -11.26 -1.14 10.58
C LEU A 125 -12.23 -0.50 11.56
N LYS A 126 -12.76 -1.25 12.54
CA LYS A 126 -13.68 -0.74 13.57
C LYS A 126 -13.01 0.19 14.59
N ALA A 127 -11.69 0.06 14.77
CA ALA A 127 -10.93 0.88 15.70
C ALA A 127 -10.54 2.26 15.14
N LYS A 128 -10.85 2.55 13.87
CA LYS A 128 -10.61 3.84 13.21
C LYS A 128 -11.85 4.73 13.29
#